data_AF-A0A7K3XHU8-F1
#
_entry.id   AF-A0A7K3XHU8-F1
#
_cell.length_a   1.000
_cell.length_b   1.000
_cell.length_c   1.000
_cell.angle_alpha   90.00
_cell.angle_beta   90.00
_cell.angle_gamma   90.00
#
_symmetry.space_group_name_H-M   'P 1'
#
loop_
_entity.id
_entity.type
_entity.pdbx_description
1 polymer ?
#
loop_
_entity_poly.entity_id
_entity_poly.type
_entity_poly.pdbx_seq_one_letter_code
_entity_poly.pdbx_strand_id
1 'polypeptide(L)'
;MKKICLTFVFIFVLCISVFSQSCWPDTSDQYWKISESLYGSKRLSDCDPNAYYNCHGFVMNYFEDDCKQPSWTGSQITAPYTCPNIQGIKSEFDYQNSGKYVQVVSESNANIAFYDFLLGSHSAVKEVIGGGVVKYLSKYNYNGPLVAHDLTGSWYHLSGQELVPPKPIQFWAYIGGISGNLNIVGLQMPIFSVNNNSGVTYSWSIPTGYSNISIYSGANQSSVTLNPIHSGTAILQLEVSSACGSVKTQQVYLNIQTNVCLEGTYSNSGIVKNLNTVNRVSVGSVTAAVTCPNATSFKWQRTSGNINSVYTTDAYVEFTMPSGGSISFSVSAKNGSTTLATRDVTFYNLGSFMVFPNPSTNEFKIDLNKELTFTVVLQSLDFQVKKEIKEYAGGKSIDVSGLKSGDYSLSIYFEGKPVSKQRIFISKQ
;
A
#
# COMPACT_ATOMS: atom_id res chain seq x y z
N MET A 1 22.41 80.30 -62.43
CA MET A 1 21.75 79.29 -63.30
C MET A 1 22.04 77.89 -62.74
N LYS A 2 21.24 76.88 -63.10
CA LYS A 2 21.17 75.54 -62.45
C LYS A 2 22.47 74.71 -62.50
N LYS A 3 22.68 73.87 -61.46
CA LYS A 3 23.29 72.50 -61.37
C LYS A 3 23.89 72.34 -59.94
N ILE A 4 23.95 71.19 -59.24
CA ILE A 4 23.42 69.80 -59.37
C ILE A 4 23.57 69.12 -57.97
N CYS A 5 22.80 68.06 -57.65
CA CYS A 5 22.96 67.01 -56.59
C CYS A 5 23.64 67.34 -55.23
N LEU A 6 23.11 66.88 -54.08
CA LEU A 6 23.12 65.45 -53.73
C LEU A 6 22.10 65.09 -52.61
N THR A 7 21.68 63.83 -52.61
CA THR A 7 20.79 63.17 -51.64
C THR A 7 21.36 63.13 -50.22
N PHE A 8 20.54 63.39 -49.21
CA PHE A 8 20.61 62.68 -47.93
C PHE A 8 19.22 62.46 -47.32
N VAL A 9 18.93 61.20 -47.02
CA VAL A 9 17.71 60.75 -46.34
C VAL A 9 18.00 60.74 -44.84
N PHE A 10 17.15 61.34 -44.01
CA PHE A 10 17.16 61.12 -42.57
C PHE A 10 15.81 60.58 -42.12
N ILE A 11 15.78 59.26 -41.89
CA ILE A 11 14.64 58.55 -41.29
C ILE A 11 14.79 58.71 -39.77
N PHE A 12 13.78 59.28 -39.11
CA PHE A 12 13.69 59.23 -37.66
C PHE A 12 13.11 57.86 -37.24
N VAL A 13 13.97 56.87 -37.04
CA VAL A 13 13.59 55.59 -36.43
C VAL A 13 13.46 55.80 -34.92
N LEU A 14 12.23 55.76 -34.42
CA LEU A 14 11.97 55.52 -32.99
C LEU A 14 12.34 54.06 -32.70
N CYS A 15 13.45 53.85 -32.00
CA CYS A 15 13.84 52.53 -31.48
C CYS A 15 12.85 52.06 -30.39
N ILE A 16 11.74 51.47 -30.81
CA ILE A 16 11.07 50.45 -30.01
C ILE A 16 11.81 49.14 -30.28
N SER A 17 12.67 48.73 -29.35
CA SER A 17 13.33 47.43 -29.39
C SER A 17 12.33 46.32 -29.08
N VAL A 18 11.51 45.95 -30.07
CA VAL A 18 10.63 44.79 -29.99
C VAL A 18 11.51 43.53 -30.04
N PHE A 19 11.61 42.80 -28.93
CA PHE A 19 12.24 41.48 -28.93
C PHE A 19 11.34 40.49 -29.69
N SER A 20 11.54 40.35 -31.00
CA SER A 20 10.88 39.30 -31.79
C SER A 20 11.74 38.04 -31.86
N GLN A 21 11.49 37.07 -30.98
CA GLN A 21 11.86 35.68 -31.26
C GLN A 21 10.76 35.05 -32.12
N SER A 22 11.09 34.74 -33.37
CA SER A 22 10.22 34.01 -34.29
C SER A 22 10.33 32.51 -34.05
N CYS A 23 9.49 31.96 -33.17
CA CYS A 23 9.36 30.51 -32.99
C CYS A 23 8.59 29.92 -34.19
N TRP A 24 9.26 29.12 -35.01
CA TRP A 24 8.63 28.37 -36.11
C TRP A 24 7.83 27.17 -35.57
N PRO A 25 6.66 26.84 -36.15
CA PRO A 25 5.85 25.72 -35.73
C PRO A 25 6.04 24.48 -36.62
N ASP A 26 7.08 23.67 -36.43
CA ASP A 26 7.09 22.30 -36.99
C ASP A 26 8.01 21.24 -36.31
N THR A 27 7.38 20.12 -35.98
CA THR A 27 7.83 18.70 -35.78
C THR A 27 9.20 18.28 -35.18
N SER A 28 10.13 19.16 -34.83
CA SER A 28 11.50 18.79 -34.37
C SER A 28 11.72 18.98 -32.86
N ASP A 29 10.82 18.41 -32.05
CA ASP A 29 10.44 18.75 -30.67
C ASP A 29 11.49 18.53 -29.54
N GLN A 30 12.75 18.91 -29.77
CA GLN A 30 13.86 18.73 -28.83
C GLN A 30 13.59 19.43 -27.48
N TYR A 31 14.21 18.90 -26.43
CA TYR A 31 14.17 19.50 -25.10
C TYR A 31 14.78 20.91 -25.12
N TRP A 32 14.28 21.81 -24.27
CA TRP A 32 14.79 23.16 -24.12
C TRP A 32 14.49 23.67 -22.70
N LYS A 33 15.49 23.72 -21.79
CA LYS A 33 15.41 24.59 -20.60
C LYS A 33 15.56 26.04 -21.06
N ILE A 34 14.95 27.01 -20.37
CA ILE A 34 15.24 28.43 -20.57
C ILE A 34 16.03 28.98 -19.38
N SER A 35 16.95 29.91 -19.63
CA SER A 35 17.78 30.53 -18.59
C SER A 35 17.23 31.90 -18.27
N GLU A 36 16.74 32.10 -17.04
CA GLU A 36 16.34 33.43 -16.56
C GLU A 36 17.48 34.46 -16.66
N SER A 37 18.73 34.03 -16.54
CA SER A 37 19.91 34.90 -16.55
C SER A 37 20.62 34.99 -17.89
N LEU A 38 20.33 34.10 -18.86
CA LEU A 38 21.07 34.00 -20.14
C LEU A 38 20.19 34.00 -21.40
N TYR A 39 18.85 34.12 -21.28
CA TYR A 39 17.90 34.29 -22.40
C TYR A 39 17.94 33.24 -23.53
N GLY A 40 18.60 32.10 -23.33
CA GLY A 40 18.72 31.02 -24.32
C GLY A 40 17.87 29.80 -23.98
N SER A 41 17.84 28.85 -24.92
CA SER A 41 17.30 27.50 -24.74
C SER A 41 18.42 26.42 -24.74
N LYS A 42 18.39 25.39 -23.86
CA LYS A 42 19.31 24.22 -23.91
C LYS A 42 18.62 22.85 -23.89
N ARG A 43 19.09 21.94 -24.75
CA ARG A 43 18.68 20.52 -24.79
C ARG A 43 19.07 19.75 -23.52
N LEU A 44 18.10 19.00 -22.99
CA LEU A 44 18.16 18.38 -21.65
C LEU A 44 18.28 16.86 -21.64
N SER A 45 18.15 16.18 -22.78
CA SER A 45 18.25 14.71 -22.84
C SER A 45 19.14 14.22 -23.97
N ASP A 46 19.93 13.20 -23.65
CA ASP A 46 20.79 12.44 -24.57
C ASP A 46 20.10 11.21 -25.17
N CYS A 47 18.92 10.84 -24.68
CA CYS A 47 18.42 9.48 -24.83
C CYS A 47 18.13 9.09 -26.30
N ASP A 48 17.61 10.01 -27.11
CA ASP A 48 17.48 9.87 -28.56
C ASP A 48 17.51 11.27 -29.21
N PRO A 49 18.21 11.50 -30.35
CA PRO A 49 18.12 12.75 -31.11
C PRO A 49 16.69 13.22 -31.41
N ASN A 50 15.72 12.29 -31.49
CA ASN A 50 14.32 12.47 -31.83
C ASN A 50 13.35 12.28 -30.65
N ALA A 51 13.84 12.19 -29.40
CA ALA A 51 12.96 12.00 -28.23
C ALA A 51 12.14 13.26 -27.94
N TYR A 52 10.83 13.19 -28.18
CA TYR A 52 9.89 14.31 -28.05
C TYR A 52 9.04 14.19 -26.78
N TYR A 53 9.05 15.24 -25.97
CA TYR A 53 8.32 15.30 -24.70
C TYR A 53 7.51 16.61 -24.64
N ASN A 54 6.20 16.48 -24.42
CA ASN A 54 5.33 17.61 -24.13
C ASN A 54 5.54 18.11 -22.69
N CYS A 55 4.89 19.21 -22.29
CA CYS A 55 4.93 19.72 -20.91
C CYS A 55 4.63 18.63 -19.86
N HIS A 56 3.65 17.78 -20.15
CA HIS A 56 3.28 16.64 -19.32
C HIS A 56 4.37 15.56 -19.28
N GLY A 57 5.04 15.22 -20.38
CA GLY A 57 6.17 14.30 -20.37
C GLY A 57 7.36 14.83 -19.56
N PHE A 58 7.62 16.14 -19.63
CA PHE A 58 8.66 16.81 -18.86
C PHE A 58 8.40 16.78 -17.34
N VAL A 59 7.19 17.18 -16.91
CA VAL A 59 6.81 17.21 -15.49
C VAL A 59 6.91 15.81 -14.85
N MET A 60 6.54 14.75 -15.58
CA MET A 60 6.57 13.36 -15.09
C MET A 60 8.01 12.88 -14.96
N ASN A 61 8.81 13.12 -16.00
CA ASN A 61 10.24 12.81 -16.03
C ASN A 61 11.00 13.48 -14.88
N TYR A 62 10.75 14.77 -14.62
CA TYR A 62 11.39 15.51 -13.53
C TYR A 62 11.18 14.83 -12.17
N PHE A 63 9.95 14.44 -11.85
CA PHE A 63 9.64 13.84 -10.56
C PHE A 63 10.04 12.35 -10.46
N GLU A 64 9.92 11.59 -11.55
CA GLU A 64 10.20 10.15 -11.57
C GLU A 64 11.70 9.81 -11.76
N ASP A 65 12.55 10.76 -12.15
CA ASP A 65 14.02 10.66 -12.11
C ASP A 65 14.64 11.46 -10.93
N ASP A 66 14.23 11.13 -9.70
CA ASP A 66 14.78 11.68 -8.43
C ASP A 66 14.83 13.21 -8.30
N CYS A 67 13.92 13.94 -8.96
CA CYS A 67 13.96 15.42 -9.01
C CYS A 67 15.29 15.98 -9.57
N LYS A 68 16.02 15.21 -10.39
CA LYS A 68 17.29 15.64 -10.98
C LYS A 68 17.07 16.88 -11.85
N GLN A 69 17.51 18.03 -11.34
CA GLN A 69 17.32 19.29 -12.03
C GLN A 69 18.06 19.29 -13.37
N PRO A 70 17.38 19.58 -14.49
CA PRO A 70 18.04 19.76 -15.76
C PRO A 70 18.96 20.98 -15.65
N SER A 71 20.27 20.78 -15.79
CA SER A 71 21.24 21.84 -15.53
C SER A 71 21.69 22.53 -16.82
N TRP A 72 21.80 23.85 -16.74
CA TRP A 72 22.35 24.69 -17.80
C TRP A 72 23.82 24.38 -18.08
N THR A 73 24.60 24.10 -17.04
CA THR A 73 26.04 23.82 -17.10
C THR A 73 26.38 22.35 -16.84
N GLY A 74 25.44 21.56 -16.31
CA GLY A 74 25.63 20.12 -16.08
C GLY A 74 25.37 19.25 -17.31
N SER A 75 25.63 17.94 -17.12
CA SER A 75 25.32 16.87 -18.07
C SER A 75 23.82 16.80 -18.38
N GLN A 76 23.49 16.30 -19.57
CA GLN A 76 22.11 15.98 -19.96
C GLN A 76 21.56 14.83 -19.09
N ILE A 77 20.24 14.80 -18.93
CA ILE A 77 19.55 13.82 -18.10
C ILE A 77 19.34 12.52 -18.89
N THR A 78 19.71 11.40 -18.28
CA THR A 78 19.34 10.05 -18.71
C THR A 78 17.84 9.88 -18.50
N ALA A 79 17.07 9.70 -19.57
CA ALA A 79 15.64 9.46 -19.42
C ALA A 79 15.39 8.13 -18.66
N PRO A 80 14.40 8.05 -17.74
CA PRO A 80 14.05 6.85 -17.00
C PRO A 80 13.25 5.82 -17.84
N TYR A 81 13.32 5.95 -19.16
CA TYR A 81 12.60 5.12 -20.14
C TYR A 81 13.57 4.54 -21.17
N THR A 82 13.34 3.28 -21.57
CA THR A 82 14.21 2.59 -22.53
C THR A 82 13.97 3.08 -23.96
N CYS A 83 14.97 3.73 -24.56
CA CYS A 83 14.96 4.09 -25.98
C CYS A 83 14.85 2.85 -26.88
N PRO A 84 14.23 2.95 -28.08
CA PRO A 84 13.73 4.15 -28.76
C PRO A 84 12.21 4.32 -28.69
N ASN A 85 11.52 3.71 -27.71
CA ASN A 85 10.05 3.71 -27.71
C ASN A 85 9.45 5.10 -27.45
N ILE A 86 8.47 5.48 -28.26
CA ILE A 86 7.77 6.77 -28.22
C ILE A 86 6.91 6.85 -26.95
N GLN A 87 7.48 7.30 -25.83
CA GLN A 87 6.78 7.38 -24.53
C GLN A 87 6.78 8.78 -23.88
N GLY A 88 7.24 9.82 -24.59
CA GLY A 88 7.32 11.19 -24.08
C GLY A 88 6.05 12.04 -24.17
N ILE A 89 4.99 11.60 -24.86
CA ILE A 89 3.69 12.27 -24.85
C ILE A 89 2.85 11.68 -23.72
N LYS A 90 2.66 12.46 -22.65
CA LYS A 90 1.78 12.12 -21.54
C LYS A 90 0.51 12.97 -21.54
N SER A 91 -0.60 12.36 -21.16
CA SER A 91 -1.87 13.03 -20.93
C SER A 91 -1.99 13.43 -19.45
N GLU A 92 -2.97 14.28 -19.11
CA GLU A 92 -3.34 14.52 -17.70
C GLU A 92 -3.75 13.21 -17.00
N PHE A 93 -4.46 12.33 -17.72
CA PHE A 93 -4.93 11.04 -17.20
C PHE A 93 -3.80 10.08 -16.80
N ASP A 94 -2.61 10.16 -17.42
CA ASP A 94 -1.45 9.36 -17.02
C ASP A 94 -1.04 9.66 -15.56
N TYR A 95 -1.12 10.92 -15.14
CA TYR A 95 -0.86 11.34 -13.75
C TYR A 95 -1.97 10.91 -12.82
N GLN A 96 -3.20 11.22 -13.21
CA GLN A 96 -4.39 10.95 -12.40
C GLN A 96 -4.51 9.45 -12.07
N ASN A 97 -3.98 8.57 -12.93
CA ASN A 97 -4.11 7.12 -12.80
C ASN A 97 -2.83 6.38 -12.37
N SER A 98 -1.67 7.03 -12.24
CA SER A 98 -0.40 6.32 -11.93
C SER A 98 -0.26 5.85 -10.47
N GLY A 99 -1.12 6.35 -9.57
CA GLY A 99 -0.98 6.13 -8.12
C GLY A 99 0.11 6.97 -7.44
N LYS A 100 1.06 7.55 -8.19
CA LYS A 100 2.20 8.34 -7.69
C LYS A 100 1.89 9.82 -7.46
N TYR A 101 0.75 10.30 -7.93
CA TYR A 101 0.29 11.68 -7.79
C TYR A 101 -1.09 11.72 -7.13
N VAL A 102 -1.30 12.68 -6.24
CA VAL A 102 -2.59 12.93 -5.58
C VAL A 102 -2.95 14.40 -5.70
N GLN A 103 -4.22 14.69 -6.05
CA GLN A 103 -4.72 16.06 -6.10
C GLN A 103 -4.75 16.65 -4.69
N VAL A 104 -4.47 17.94 -4.54
CA VAL A 104 -4.47 18.67 -3.25
C VAL A 104 -5.20 20.00 -3.39
N VAL A 105 -5.69 20.55 -2.27
CA VAL A 105 -6.61 21.70 -2.27
C VAL A 105 -5.94 23.01 -2.67
N SER A 106 -4.63 23.12 -2.43
CA SER A 106 -3.90 24.39 -2.48
C SER A 106 -2.53 24.25 -3.13
N GLU A 107 -2.13 25.30 -3.83
CA GLU A 107 -0.80 25.50 -4.40
C GLU A 107 0.32 25.28 -3.37
N SER A 108 0.09 25.67 -2.11
CA SER A 108 1.05 25.48 -1.01
C SER A 108 1.47 24.02 -0.81
N ASN A 109 0.54 23.08 -0.97
CA ASN A 109 0.75 21.64 -0.77
C ASN A 109 1.14 20.89 -2.06
N ALA A 110 1.10 21.54 -3.22
CA ALA A 110 1.39 20.91 -4.50
C ALA A 110 2.86 21.03 -4.91
N ASN A 111 3.28 20.10 -5.76
CA ASN A 111 4.52 20.16 -6.54
C ASN A 111 4.22 20.35 -8.04
N ILE A 112 2.97 20.18 -8.47
CA ILE A 112 2.50 20.26 -9.86
C ILE A 112 1.23 21.11 -9.91
N ALA A 113 1.10 21.94 -10.95
CA ALA A 113 -0.17 22.57 -11.33
C ALA A 113 -0.57 22.11 -12.73
N PHE A 114 -1.85 21.80 -12.93
CA PHE A 114 -2.47 21.62 -14.26
C PHE A 114 -3.46 22.76 -14.52
N TYR A 115 -3.43 23.29 -15.73
CA TYR A 115 -4.25 24.43 -16.13
C TYR A 115 -4.56 24.41 -17.63
N ASP A 116 -5.71 24.97 -18.01
CA ASP A 116 -6.10 25.16 -19.41
C ASP A 116 -5.99 26.65 -19.77
N PHE A 117 -5.26 26.97 -20.84
CA PHE A 117 -5.29 28.28 -21.47
C PHE A 117 -5.61 28.13 -22.96
N LEU A 118 -6.53 28.97 -23.45
CA LEU A 118 -6.76 29.29 -24.88
C LEU A 118 -6.47 28.14 -25.87
N LEU A 119 -7.20 27.01 -25.70
CA LEU A 119 -7.21 25.80 -26.56
C LEU A 119 -6.22 24.66 -26.21
N GLY A 120 -5.56 24.65 -25.03
CA GLY A 120 -4.75 23.50 -24.63
C GLY A 120 -4.56 23.29 -23.12
N SER A 121 -4.47 22.02 -22.72
CA SER A 121 -4.13 21.60 -21.35
C SER A 121 -2.61 21.56 -21.14
N HIS A 122 -2.17 22.11 -20.01
CA HIS A 122 -0.76 22.26 -19.67
C HIS A 122 -0.50 21.80 -18.24
N SER A 123 0.76 21.43 -17.96
CA SER A 123 1.26 21.14 -16.62
C SER A 123 2.57 21.88 -16.34
N ALA A 124 2.82 22.23 -15.08
CA ALA A 124 4.07 22.85 -14.65
C ALA A 124 4.58 22.27 -13.32
N VAL A 125 5.90 22.15 -13.15
CA VAL A 125 6.50 21.81 -11.84
C VAL A 125 6.70 23.07 -11.00
N LYS A 126 6.46 22.97 -9.69
CA LYS A 126 6.75 24.00 -8.70
C LYS A 126 8.23 23.99 -8.33
N GLU A 127 8.89 25.12 -8.48
CA GLU A 127 10.24 25.40 -8.01
C GLU A 127 10.18 26.45 -6.89
N VAL A 128 11.01 26.29 -5.85
CA VAL A 128 11.21 27.31 -4.81
C VAL A 128 12.60 27.88 -4.99
N ILE A 129 12.68 29.14 -5.40
CA ILE A 129 13.93 29.86 -5.60
C ILE A 129 14.31 30.59 -4.30
N GLY A 130 15.61 30.85 -4.11
CA GLY A 130 16.17 31.49 -2.92
C GLY A 130 15.40 32.74 -2.49
N GLY A 131 15.16 32.87 -1.19
CA GLY A 131 14.25 33.89 -0.63
C GLY A 131 12.80 33.44 -0.46
N GLY A 132 12.46 32.18 -0.83
CA GLY A 132 11.12 31.63 -0.66
C GLY A 132 10.14 31.96 -1.79
N VAL A 133 10.64 32.51 -2.89
CA VAL A 133 9.84 32.84 -4.08
C VAL A 133 9.47 31.54 -4.80
N VAL A 134 8.18 31.30 -4.97
CA VAL A 134 7.66 30.16 -5.74
C VAL A 134 7.56 30.55 -7.21
N LYS A 135 7.97 29.65 -8.11
CA LYS A 135 7.77 29.77 -9.56
C LYS A 135 7.39 28.42 -10.17
N TYR A 136 6.71 28.44 -11.31
CA TYR A 136 6.30 27.25 -12.05
C TYR A 136 7.00 27.14 -13.41
N LEU A 137 7.62 25.98 -13.67
CA LEU A 137 8.38 25.67 -14.90
C LEU A 137 7.53 24.79 -15.85
N SER A 138 7.32 25.23 -17.10
CA SER A 138 6.61 24.48 -18.16
C SER A 138 7.28 24.64 -19.55
N LYS A 139 6.74 23.96 -20.58
CA LYS A 139 7.25 23.94 -21.98
C LYS A 139 6.08 24.09 -22.99
N TYR A 140 6.23 24.99 -23.97
CA TYR A 140 5.31 25.26 -25.10
C TYR A 140 3.93 25.86 -24.71
N ASN A 141 3.04 26.29 -25.62
CA ASN A 141 3.10 27.11 -26.86
C ASN A 141 1.64 27.24 -27.37
N TYR A 142 1.13 28.31 -27.99
CA TYR A 142 1.70 29.54 -28.54
C TYR A 142 2.02 30.64 -27.51
N ASN A 143 2.54 31.77 -27.99
CA ASN A 143 2.66 33.06 -27.30
C ASN A 143 3.41 33.07 -25.95
N GLY A 144 4.42 32.21 -25.82
CA GLY A 144 5.58 32.47 -24.97
C GLY A 144 5.98 31.32 -24.04
N PRO A 145 7.23 31.31 -23.57
CA PRO A 145 7.68 30.33 -22.60
C PRO A 145 7.18 30.68 -21.20
N LEU A 146 6.24 29.89 -20.67
CA LEU A 146 5.92 29.85 -19.23
C LEU A 146 7.00 29.07 -18.45
N VAL A 147 8.25 29.54 -18.54
CA VAL A 147 9.36 29.06 -17.72
C VAL A 147 9.50 30.01 -16.53
N ALA A 148 9.30 29.45 -15.34
CA ALA A 148 9.48 30.11 -14.07
C ALA A 148 8.59 31.35 -13.92
N HIS A 149 7.28 31.10 -13.87
CA HIS A 149 6.26 32.11 -13.68
C HIS A 149 5.56 31.97 -12.32
N ASP A 150 5.13 33.09 -11.75
CA ASP A 150 4.16 33.10 -10.65
C ASP A 150 2.75 32.90 -11.23
N LEU A 151 2.04 31.86 -10.79
CA LEU A 151 0.66 31.55 -11.23
C LEU A 151 -0.34 32.67 -10.88
N THR A 152 -0.01 33.51 -9.90
CA THR A 152 -0.85 34.59 -9.39
C THR A 152 -0.37 35.98 -9.84
N GLY A 153 0.92 36.14 -10.14
CA GLY A 153 1.58 37.44 -10.36
C GLY A 153 2.28 37.66 -11.71
N SER A 154 2.34 36.68 -12.60
CA SER A 154 3.08 36.83 -13.85
C SER A 154 2.34 37.60 -14.96
N TRP A 155 3.06 38.50 -15.63
CA TRP A 155 2.56 39.34 -16.73
C TRP A 155 2.30 38.57 -18.05
N TYR A 156 2.49 37.24 -18.07
CA TYR A 156 2.07 36.39 -19.19
C TYR A 156 0.54 36.20 -19.25
N HIS A 157 -0.20 36.73 -18.28
CA HIS A 157 -1.62 37.05 -18.42
C HIS A 157 -1.81 38.12 -19.52
N LEU A 158 -1.95 37.64 -20.76
CA LEU A 158 -2.17 38.45 -21.97
C LEU A 158 -3.22 39.53 -21.71
N SER A 159 -2.79 40.80 -21.74
CA SER A 159 -3.65 41.92 -21.35
C SER A 159 -4.87 42.04 -22.28
N GLY A 160 -6.05 42.04 -21.68
CA GLY A 160 -7.31 42.26 -22.40
C GLY A 160 -8.07 41.01 -22.86
N GLN A 161 -7.70 39.80 -22.39
CA GLN A 161 -8.56 38.62 -22.52
C GLN A 161 -9.10 38.21 -21.14
N GLU A 162 -10.36 37.76 -21.06
CA GLU A 162 -10.98 37.40 -19.77
C GLU A 162 -10.25 36.21 -19.14
N LEU A 163 -9.53 36.48 -18.05
CA LEU A 163 -8.60 35.55 -17.39
C LEU A 163 -9.28 34.47 -16.53
N VAL A 164 -10.51 34.07 -16.84
CA VAL A 164 -11.17 32.93 -16.20
C VAL A 164 -10.80 31.69 -17.00
N PRO A 165 -9.86 30.83 -16.53
CA PRO A 165 -9.56 29.61 -17.25
C PRO A 165 -10.82 28.74 -17.32
N PRO A 166 -11.08 28.06 -18.46
CA PRO A 166 -12.33 27.31 -18.69
C PRO A 166 -12.50 26.12 -17.73
N LYS A 167 -11.44 25.74 -17.02
CA LYS A 167 -11.47 24.88 -15.83
C LYS A 167 -10.64 25.51 -14.71
N PRO A 168 -11.00 25.32 -13.43
CA PRO A 168 -10.14 25.70 -12.31
C PRO A 168 -8.75 25.05 -12.40
N ILE A 169 -7.71 25.77 -11.97
CA ILE A 169 -6.35 25.21 -11.83
C ILE A 169 -6.41 24.05 -10.84
N GLN A 170 -5.84 22.90 -11.23
CA GLN A 170 -5.71 21.75 -10.35
C GLN A 170 -4.31 21.69 -9.75
N PHE A 171 -4.24 21.50 -8.44
CA PHE A 171 -2.99 21.35 -7.71
C PHE A 171 -2.77 19.86 -7.38
N TRP A 172 -1.55 19.36 -7.62
CA TRP A 172 -1.20 17.95 -7.43
C TRP A 172 0.14 17.81 -6.69
N ALA A 173 0.20 16.87 -5.74
CA ALA A 173 1.41 16.50 -5.01
C ALA A 173 1.99 15.19 -5.58
N TYR A 174 3.31 15.13 -5.72
CA TYR A 174 4.03 13.91 -6.10
C TYR A 174 4.43 13.14 -4.84
N ILE A 175 3.80 12.00 -4.62
CA ILE A 175 4.12 11.12 -3.49
C ILE A 175 5.21 10.10 -3.84
N GLY A 176 5.54 9.91 -5.12
CA GLY A 176 6.49 8.88 -5.53
C GLY A 176 5.92 7.46 -5.50
N GLY A 177 6.73 6.50 -5.94
CA GLY A 177 6.43 5.07 -5.81
C GLY A 177 6.74 4.55 -4.40
N ILE A 178 6.08 3.49 -3.96
CA ILE A 178 6.47 2.74 -2.74
C ILE A 178 7.95 2.32 -2.86
N SER A 179 8.80 2.85 -1.98
CA SER A 179 10.21 2.54 -1.87
C SER A 179 10.49 1.63 -0.67
N GLY A 180 11.44 0.70 -0.83
CA GLY A 180 11.85 -0.27 0.19
C GLY A 180 12.38 -1.56 -0.45
N ASN A 181 13.02 -2.42 0.35
CA ASN A 181 13.56 -3.68 -0.16
C ASN A 181 12.44 -4.73 -0.34
N LEU A 182 12.09 -5.01 -1.59
CA LEU A 182 11.06 -6.00 -1.98
C LEU A 182 11.43 -7.45 -1.63
N ASN A 183 12.72 -7.76 -1.41
CA ASN A 183 13.21 -9.08 -1.02
C ASN A 183 13.62 -9.09 0.46
N ILE A 184 12.68 -9.47 1.32
CA ILE A 184 12.82 -9.46 2.77
C ILE A 184 13.49 -10.76 3.21
N VAL A 185 14.64 -10.65 3.88
CA VAL A 185 15.41 -11.80 4.38
C VAL A 185 15.51 -11.74 5.90
N GLY A 186 15.24 -12.87 6.56
CA GLY A 186 15.24 -12.94 8.02
C GLY A 186 13.96 -12.41 8.67
N LEU A 187 14.04 -12.12 9.97
CA LEU A 187 12.99 -11.47 10.76
C LEU A 187 13.27 -9.98 11.02
N GLN A 188 14.18 -9.37 10.25
CA GLN A 188 14.37 -7.91 10.32
C GLN A 188 13.10 -7.22 9.83
N MET A 189 12.63 -6.22 10.58
CA MET A 189 11.45 -5.44 10.22
C MET A 189 11.78 -4.41 9.13
N PRO A 190 11.38 -4.61 7.86
CA PRO A 190 11.69 -3.66 6.81
C PRO A 190 10.81 -2.42 6.94
N ILE A 191 11.33 -1.29 6.49
CA ILE A 191 10.60 -0.03 6.36
C ILE A 191 10.34 0.21 4.88
N PHE A 192 9.09 0.54 4.56
CA PHE A 192 8.67 1.03 3.25
C PHE A 192 8.21 2.48 3.39
N SER A 193 8.39 3.29 2.35
CA SER A 193 8.05 4.71 2.39
C SER A 193 7.68 5.30 1.04
N VAL A 194 6.99 6.44 1.12
CA VAL A 194 6.71 7.38 0.02
C VAL A 194 7.05 8.81 0.49
N ASN A 195 7.06 9.77 -0.43
CA ASN A 195 7.30 11.17 -0.10
C ASN A 195 6.20 11.70 0.83
N ASN A 196 6.60 12.26 1.97
CA ASN A 196 5.71 12.91 2.92
C ASN A 196 5.31 14.30 2.38
N ASN A 197 4.02 14.50 2.11
CA ASN A 197 3.47 15.74 1.57
C ASN A 197 2.39 16.29 2.52
N SER A 198 2.45 17.58 2.79
CA SER A 198 1.45 18.27 3.61
C SER A 198 0.06 18.18 2.98
N GLY A 199 -0.96 17.91 3.79
CA GLY A 199 -2.35 17.75 3.33
C GLY A 199 -2.68 16.41 2.63
N VAL A 200 -1.73 15.47 2.58
CA VAL A 200 -1.95 14.10 2.09
C VAL A 200 -2.13 13.15 3.28
N THR A 201 -3.13 12.28 3.20
CA THR A 201 -3.37 11.18 4.13
C THR A 201 -2.91 9.88 3.50
N TYR A 202 -2.27 9.01 4.30
CA TYR A 202 -1.72 7.72 3.90
C TYR A 202 -2.42 6.60 4.65
N SER A 203 -2.62 5.44 4.01
CA SER A 203 -3.23 4.24 4.59
C SER A 203 -2.57 3.00 3.99
N TRP A 204 -1.83 2.25 4.80
CA TRP A 204 -1.14 1.02 4.39
C TRP A 204 -1.93 -0.22 4.78
N SER A 205 -1.96 -1.23 3.92
CA SER A 205 -2.59 -2.52 4.18
C SER A 205 -1.85 -3.69 3.50
N ILE A 206 -2.13 -4.91 3.97
CA ILE A 206 -1.67 -6.17 3.37
C ILE A 206 -2.90 -6.95 2.89
N PRO A 207 -3.45 -6.66 1.69
CA PRO A 207 -4.63 -7.36 1.17
C PRO A 207 -4.40 -8.86 0.93
N THR A 208 -3.16 -9.26 0.62
CA THR A 208 -2.79 -10.66 0.34
C THR A 208 -1.48 -10.99 1.07
N GLY A 209 -1.40 -12.17 1.69
CA GLY A 209 -0.20 -12.65 2.37
C GLY A 209 -0.06 -12.18 3.83
N TYR A 210 -1.15 -11.80 4.51
CA TYR A 210 -1.14 -11.41 5.93
C TYR A 210 -0.61 -12.53 6.86
N SER A 211 -0.68 -13.79 6.45
CA SER A 211 -0.06 -14.92 7.15
C SER A 211 1.47 -14.95 7.04
N ASN A 212 2.06 -14.18 6.13
CA ASN A 212 3.49 -14.14 5.85
C ASN A 212 4.12 -12.87 6.44
N ILE A 213 3.37 -11.77 6.47
CA ILE A 213 3.82 -10.46 6.96
C ILE A 213 2.65 -9.63 7.50
N SER A 214 2.89 -8.85 8.55
CA SER A 214 1.93 -7.90 9.12
C SER A 214 2.49 -6.49 9.18
N ILE A 215 1.63 -5.47 9.31
CA ILE A 215 2.08 -4.11 9.66
C ILE A 215 2.39 -4.07 11.15
N TYR A 216 3.59 -3.58 11.50
CA TYR A 216 4.03 -3.38 12.88
C TYR A 216 3.69 -1.96 13.37
N SER A 217 3.99 -0.95 12.55
CA SER A 217 3.75 0.46 12.88
C SER A 217 3.67 1.31 11.60
N GLY A 218 3.16 2.55 11.72
CA GLY A 218 3.12 3.50 10.59
C GLY A 218 1.96 3.30 9.61
N ALA A 219 0.94 2.51 9.95
CA ALA A 219 -0.19 2.21 9.06
C ALA A 219 -0.86 3.46 8.44
N ASN A 220 -0.86 4.61 9.14
CA ASN A 220 -1.44 5.87 8.67
C ASN A 220 -0.39 6.98 8.45
N GLN A 221 0.86 6.63 8.10
CA GLN A 221 1.98 7.57 7.91
C GLN A 221 2.58 7.41 6.50
N SER A 222 3.43 8.35 6.07
CA SER A 222 4.16 8.24 4.79
C SER A 222 5.19 7.11 4.76
N SER A 223 5.48 6.47 5.90
CA SER A 223 6.28 5.27 6.01
C SER A 223 5.61 4.23 6.90
N VAL A 224 5.83 2.95 6.58
CA VAL A 224 5.29 1.80 7.30
C VAL A 224 6.41 0.83 7.65
N THR A 225 6.37 0.30 8.87
CA THR A 225 7.27 -0.79 9.30
C THR A 225 6.49 -2.09 9.28
N LEU A 226 7.05 -3.12 8.64
CA LEU A 226 6.43 -4.43 8.56
C LEU A 226 7.12 -5.43 9.51
N ASN A 227 6.39 -6.45 9.95
CA ASN A 227 6.89 -7.57 10.74
C ASN A 227 6.72 -8.87 9.95
N PRO A 228 7.81 -9.46 9.41
CA PRO A 228 7.78 -10.77 8.77
C PRO A 228 7.42 -11.86 9.78
N ILE A 229 6.64 -12.85 9.34
CA ILE A 229 6.13 -13.94 10.19
C ILE A 229 6.49 -15.30 9.60
N HIS A 230 6.28 -15.48 8.28
CA HIS A 230 6.56 -16.71 7.54
C HIS A 230 7.05 -16.37 6.13
N SER A 231 7.76 -17.30 5.51
CA SER A 231 8.28 -17.18 4.15
C SER A 231 7.15 -17.35 3.13
N GLY A 232 7.31 -16.74 1.95
CA GLY A 232 6.30 -16.71 0.89
C GLY A 232 6.18 -15.34 0.26
N THR A 233 5.00 -15.03 -0.30
CA THR A 233 4.75 -13.74 -0.96
C THR A 233 3.63 -12.96 -0.27
N ALA A 234 3.66 -11.64 -0.41
CA ALA A 234 2.60 -10.75 0.04
C ALA A 234 2.44 -9.57 -0.91
N ILE A 235 1.30 -8.88 -0.84
CA ILE A 235 1.08 -7.60 -1.52
C ILE A 235 1.03 -6.53 -0.44
N LEU A 236 1.90 -5.53 -0.53
CA LEU A 236 1.81 -4.30 0.24
C LEU A 236 1.02 -3.28 -0.58
N GLN A 237 -0.07 -2.77 -0.02
CA GLN A 237 -0.90 -1.74 -0.62
C GLN A 237 -0.76 -0.44 0.16
N LEU A 238 -0.63 0.66 -0.58
CA LEU A 238 -0.77 2.02 -0.07
C LEU A 238 -1.98 2.66 -0.74
N GLU A 239 -2.86 3.26 0.05
CA GLU A 239 -3.85 4.22 -0.39
C GLU A 239 -3.44 5.61 0.08
N VAL A 240 -3.49 6.58 -0.82
CA VAL A 240 -3.35 8.00 -0.50
C VAL A 240 -4.57 8.80 -0.90
N SER A 241 -4.85 9.87 -0.15
CA SER A 241 -5.98 10.76 -0.38
C SER A 241 -5.66 12.18 0.11
N SER A 242 -6.52 13.13 -0.24
CA SER A 242 -6.52 14.48 0.31
C SER A 242 -7.97 14.97 0.46
N ALA A 243 -8.17 16.16 1.00
CA ALA A 243 -9.49 16.75 1.17
C ALA A 243 -10.25 17.07 -0.14
N CYS A 244 -9.60 17.01 -1.32
CA CYS A 244 -10.25 17.21 -2.62
C CYS A 244 -9.88 16.18 -3.70
N GLY A 245 -8.97 15.26 -3.42
CA GLY A 245 -8.52 14.24 -4.36
C GLY A 245 -9.27 12.92 -4.20
N SER A 246 -9.51 12.22 -5.32
CA SER A 246 -9.90 10.81 -5.28
C SER A 246 -8.79 9.96 -4.66
N VAL A 247 -9.17 8.89 -3.94
CA VAL A 247 -8.21 7.92 -3.40
C VAL A 247 -7.38 7.33 -4.54
N LYS A 248 -6.06 7.24 -4.32
CA LYS A 248 -5.10 6.65 -5.25
C LYS A 248 -4.43 5.46 -4.58
N THR A 249 -4.33 4.36 -5.30
CA THR A 249 -3.80 3.10 -4.77
C THR A 249 -2.49 2.73 -5.47
N GLN A 250 -1.49 2.33 -4.70
CA GLN A 250 -0.28 1.68 -5.17
C GLN A 250 -0.17 0.29 -4.55
N GLN A 251 0.45 -0.64 -5.28
CA GLN A 251 0.74 -1.98 -4.79
C GLN A 251 2.16 -2.39 -5.18
N VAL A 252 2.86 -3.09 -4.27
CA VAL A 252 4.12 -3.78 -4.57
C VAL A 252 4.07 -5.22 -4.08
N TYR A 253 4.73 -6.11 -4.82
CA TYR A 253 4.89 -7.51 -4.47
C TYR A 253 6.11 -7.69 -3.57
N LEU A 254 5.91 -8.35 -2.43
CA LEU A 254 6.96 -8.69 -1.48
C LEU A 254 7.31 -10.18 -1.60
N ASN A 255 8.60 -10.48 -1.63
CA ASN A 255 9.16 -11.81 -1.52
C ASN A 255 9.82 -11.94 -0.13
N ILE A 256 9.36 -12.89 0.68
CA ILE A 256 9.73 -13.04 2.09
C ILE A 256 10.43 -14.38 2.28
N GLN A 257 11.64 -14.34 2.82
CA GLN A 257 12.46 -15.50 3.15
C GLN A 257 12.96 -15.36 4.58
N THR A 258 12.15 -15.76 5.56
CA THR A 258 12.52 -15.58 6.98
C THR A 258 13.71 -16.45 7.36
N ASN A 259 13.89 -17.60 6.68
CA ASN A 259 14.89 -18.62 6.99
C ASN A 259 14.85 -19.09 8.46
N VAL A 260 13.70 -18.94 9.13
CA VAL A 260 13.52 -19.32 10.53
C VAL A 260 13.52 -20.84 10.67
N CYS A 261 14.27 -21.32 11.65
CA CYS A 261 14.28 -22.74 11.98
C CYS A 261 12.92 -23.15 12.58
N LEU A 262 12.35 -24.26 12.09
CA LEU A 262 10.99 -24.73 12.40
C LEU A 262 9.88 -23.80 11.89
N GLU A 263 10.11 -23.06 10.81
CA GLU A 263 9.03 -22.59 9.92
C GLU A 263 8.39 -23.79 9.19
N GLY A 264 7.21 -23.65 8.60
CA GLY A 264 6.55 -24.80 7.98
C GLY A 264 5.13 -24.55 7.47
N THR A 265 4.51 -25.60 6.96
CA THR A 265 3.12 -25.60 6.48
C THR A 265 2.34 -26.80 7.01
N TYR A 266 1.02 -26.73 6.93
CA TYR A 266 0.15 -27.90 7.04
C TYR A 266 -0.91 -27.91 5.94
N SER A 267 -1.27 -29.10 5.49
CA SER A 267 -2.41 -29.37 4.63
C SER A 267 -3.55 -29.95 5.46
N ASN A 268 -4.76 -29.45 5.26
CA ASN A 268 -5.99 -30.04 5.79
C ASN A 268 -7.11 -29.87 4.76
N SER A 269 -7.79 -30.97 4.42
CA SER A 269 -8.78 -31.03 3.34
C SER A 269 -8.27 -30.49 1.99
N GLY A 270 -6.98 -30.70 1.69
CA GLY A 270 -6.34 -30.23 0.46
C GLY A 270 -5.89 -28.75 0.45
N ILE A 271 -6.17 -27.99 1.51
CA ILE A 271 -5.76 -26.59 1.63
C ILE A 271 -4.46 -26.51 2.44
N VAL A 272 -3.39 -26.03 1.81
CA VAL A 272 -2.09 -25.76 2.45
C VAL A 272 -2.11 -24.37 3.11
N LYS A 273 -1.61 -24.29 4.34
CA LYS A 273 -1.51 -23.06 5.16
C LYS A 273 -0.20 -23.03 5.93
N ASN A 274 0.27 -21.84 6.31
CA ASN A 274 1.42 -21.70 7.19
C ASN A 274 1.17 -22.35 8.54
N LEU A 275 2.18 -23.05 9.04
CA LEU A 275 2.15 -23.68 10.34
C LEU A 275 2.40 -22.63 11.41
N ASN A 276 1.40 -22.34 12.23
CA ASN A 276 1.49 -21.42 13.37
C ASN A 276 1.70 -22.21 14.68
N THR A 277 1.95 -21.53 15.80
CA THR A 277 2.03 -22.19 17.13
C THR A 277 0.70 -22.86 17.48
N VAL A 278 -0.41 -22.30 17.01
CA VAL A 278 -1.78 -22.77 17.25
C VAL A 278 -2.54 -22.77 15.92
N ASN A 279 -3.08 -23.93 15.53
CA ASN A 279 -3.66 -24.16 14.21
C ASN A 279 -5.09 -24.73 14.33
N ARG A 280 -6.08 -24.00 13.81
CA ARG A 280 -7.44 -24.50 13.68
C ARG A 280 -7.58 -25.32 12.38
N VAL A 281 -7.98 -26.57 12.52
CA VAL A 281 -8.19 -27.52 11.41
C VAL A 281 -9.63 -28.04 11.38
N SER A 282 -10.08 -28.44 10.19
CA SER A 282 -11.32 -29.19 9.96
C SER A 282 -11.11 -30.68 10.25
N VAL A 283 -12.22 -31.41 10.40
CA VAL A 283 -12.21 -32.88 10.51
C VAL A 283 -11.61 -33.50 9.24
N GLY A 284 -10.80 -34.54 9.40
CA GLY A 284 -10.15 -35.27 8.30
C GLY A 284 -8.62 -35.32 8.45
N SER A 285 -7.92 -35.69 7.37
CA SER A 285 -6.46 -35.78 7.39
C SER A 285 -5.81 -34.41 7.60
N VAL A 286 -4.72 -34.41 8.37
CA VAL A 286 -3.79 -33.30 8.53
C VAL A 286 -2.38 -33.82 8.34
N THR A 287 -1.66 -33.24 7.39
CA THR A 287 -0.21 -33.44 7.18
C THR A 287 0.46 -32.11 7.46
N ALA A 288 1.47 -32.07 8.33
CA ALA A 288 2.27 -30.89 8.59
C ALA A 288 3.76 -31.16 8.39
N ALA A 289 4.47 -30.14 7.92
CA ALA A 289 5.89 -30.20 7.59
C ALA A 289 6.60 -28.98 8.18
N VAL A 290 7.80 -29.18 8.73
CA VAL A 290 8.70 -28.10 9.14
C VAL A 290 9.99 -28.11 8.33
N THR A 291 10.62 -26.95 8.18
CA THR A 291 11.96 -26.80 7.63
C THR A 291 12.86 -26.09 8.63
N CYS A 292 14.18 -26.30 8.52
CA CYS A 292 15.16 -25.57 9.30
C CYS A 292 16.50 -25.59 8.55
N PRO A 293 17.08 -24.43 8.21
CA PRO A 293 18.40 -24.38 7.62
C PRO A 293 19.44 -25.09 8.51
N ASN A 294 20.27 -25.93 7.90
CA ASN A 294 21.32 -26.73 8.55
C ASN A 294 20.83 -27.84 9.50
N ALA A 295 19.53 -28.13 9.58
CA ALA A 295 19.05 -29.32 10.30
C ALA A 295 19.30 -30.60 9.49
N THR A 296 19.83 -31.63 10.14
CA THR A 296 20.01 -32.98 9.58
C THR A 296 18.90 -33.94 10.02
N SER A 297 18.14 -33.60 11.07
CA SER A 297 17.02 -34.39 11.55
C SER A 297 16.02 -33.53 12.34
N PHE A 298 14.80 -34.05 12.48
CA PHE A 298 13.72 -33.42 13.22
C PHE A 298 13.07 -34.47 14.14
N LYS A 299 12.54 -34.02 15.28
CA LYS A 299 11.76 -34.85 16.20
C LYS A 299 10.45 -34.17 16.54
N TRP A 300 9.35 -34.80 16.19
CA TRP A 300 8.00 -34.46 16.67
C TRP A 300 7.70 -35.29 17.92
N GLN A 301 7.52 -34.64 19.07
CA GLN A 301 7.14 -35.30 20.32
C GLN A 301 5.77 -34.80 20.76
N ARG A 302 4.75 -35.66 20.75
CA ARG A 302 3.42 -35.32 21.28
C ARG A 302 3.53 -34.92 22.75
N THR A 303 2.92 -33.80 23.11
CA THR A 303 2.90 -33.23 24.47
C THR A 303 1.52 -33.29 25.12
N SER A 304 0.43 -33.15 24.35
CA SER A 304 -0.95 -33.20 24.87
C SER A 304 -2.00 -33.53 23.79
N GLY A 305 -3.28 -33.52 24.19
CA GLY A 305 -4.45 -33.69 23.33
C GLY A 305 -4.99 -35.12 23.25
N ASN A 306 -6.12 -35.30 22.59
CA ASN A 306 -6.92 -36.54 22.57
C ASN A 306 -6.70 -37.45 21.34
N ILE A 307 -5.96 -37.01 20.32
CA ILE A 307 -5.66 -37.82 19.12
C ILE A 307 -4.52 -38.79 19.42
N ASN A 308 -4.79 -40.09 19.27
CA ASN A 308 -3.81 -41.14 19.61
C ASN A 308 -3.08 -41.76 18.40
N SER A 309 -3.66 -41.73 17.21
CA SER A 309 -3.00 -42.22 15.99
C SER A 309 -2.27 -41.07 15.30
N VAL A 310 -0.94 -41.13 15.34
CA VAL A 310 -0.04 -40.14 14.73
C VAL A 310 1.10 -40.89 14.04
N TYR A 311 1.42 -40.46 12.82
CA TYR A 311 2.60 -40.87 12.10
C TYR A 311 3.60 -39.71 12.04
N THR A 312 4.88 -39.97 12.26
CA THR A 312 5.95 -38.94 12.23
C THR A 312 7.12 -39.46 11.42
N THR A 313 7.68 -38.66 10.52
CA THR A 313 8.87 -39.03 9.73
C THR A 313 9.68 -37.77 9.45
N ASP A 314 10.84 -37.66 10.11
CA ASP A 314 11.70 -36.48 10.08
C ASP A 314 10.91 -35.16 10.18
N ALA A 315 10.94 -34.35 9.12
CA ALA A 315 10.29 -33.05 9.01
C ALA A 315 8.75 -33.10 9.10
N TYR A 316 8.14 -34.28 8.95
CA TYR A 316 6.70 -34.46 8.75
C TYR A 316 5.98 -35.10 9.94
N VAL A 317 4.73 -34.69 10.14
CA VAL A 317 3.75 -35.34 11.01
C VAL A 317 2.40 -35.47 10.30
N GLU A 318 1.75 -36.61 10.45
CA GLU A 318 0.42 -36.89 9.90
C GLU A 318 -0.51 -37.48 10.96
N PHE A 319 -1.76 -37.03 10.97
CA PHE A 319 -2.81 -37.56 11.83
C PHE A 319 -4.20 -37.28 11.23
N THR A 320 -5.21 -38.00 11.69
CA THR A 320 -6.60 -37.68 11.39
C THR A 320 -7.20 -36.88 12.54
N MET A 321 -7.68 -35.67 12.25
CA MET A 321 -8.38 -34.80 13.19
C MET A 321 -9.86 -35.19 13.29
N PRO A 322 -10.37 -35.64 14.46
CA PRO A 322 -11.79 -35.87 14.69
C PRO A 322 -12.53 -34.56 15.06
N SER A 323 -13.86 -34.62 15.12
CA SER A 323 -14.68 -33.54 15.71
C SER A 323 -14.32 -33.36 17.18
N GLY A 324 -14.04 -32.13 17.62
CA GLY A 324 -13.60 -31.85 19.01
C GLY A 324 -12.16 -32.27 19.32
N GLY A 325 -11.40 -32.70 18.30
CA GLY A 325 -10.03 -33.19 18.45
C GLY A 325 -9.03 -32.11 18.84
N SER A 326 -8.01 -32.50 19.59
CA SER A 326 -6.83 -31.68 19.90
C SER A 326 -5.57 -32.54 19.87
N ILE A 327 -4.45 -31.96 19.45
CA ILE A 327 -3.11 -32.54 19.61
C ILE A 327 -2.05 -31.44 19.64
N SER A 328 -1.09 -31.58 20.55
CA SER A 328 0.07 -30.68 20.61
C SER A 328 1.37 -31.46 20.50
N PHE A 329 2.37 -30.84 19.88
CA PHE A 329 3.71 -31.38 19.70
C PHE A 329 4.76 -30.37 20.14
N SER A 330 5.80 -30.84 20.80
CA SER A 330 7.10 -30.17 20.84
C SER A 330 7.92 -30.67 19.66
N VAL A 331 8.29 -29.78 18.75
CA VAL A 331 9.07 -30.07 17.54
C VAL A 331 10.49 -29.58 17.76
N SER A 332 11.50 -30.43 17.54
CA SER A 332 12.91 -30.03 17.66
C SER A 332 13.67 -30.33 16.38
N ALA A 333 14.42 -29.34 15.88
CA ALA A 333 15.36 -29.50 14.76
C ALA A 333 16.77 -29.71 15.31
N LYS A 334 17.54 -30.64 14.71
CA LYS A 334 18.90 -30.97 15.15
C LYS A 334 19.89 -31.04 14.00
N ASN A 335 21.15 -30.73 14.30
CA ASN A 335 22.30 -31.06 13.47
C ASN A 335 23.21 -31.98 14.30
N GLY A 336 23.22 -33.27 13.95
CA GLY A 336 23.81 -34.31 14.80
C GLY A 336 23.16 -34.34 16.19
N SER A 337 23.97 -34.17 17.24
CA SER A 337 23.51 -34.11 18.64
C SER A 337 22.96 -32.75 19.05
N THR A 338 23.36 -31.66 18.38
CA THR A 338 23.02 -30.27 18.72
C THR A 338 21.59 -29.94 18.32
N THR A 339 20.79 -29.44 19.27
CA THR A 339 19.47 -28.87 18.98
C THR A 339 19.63 -27.44 18.45
N LEU A 340 19.12 -27.19 17.24
CA LEU A 340 19.15 -25.87 16.60
C LEU A 340 17.99 -24.98 17.05
N ALA A 341 16.80 -25.57 17.16
CA ALA A 341 15.61 -24.92 17.72
C ALA A 341 14.63 -25.97 18.25
N THR A 342 13.75 -25.53 19.15
CA THR A 342 12.56 -26.26 19.57
C THR A 342 11.37 -25.30 19.53
N ARG A 343 10.21 -25.81 19.12
CA ARG A 343 8.98 -25.04 18.94
C ARG A 343 7.77 -25.90 19.27
N ASP A 344 6.84 -25.38 20.06
CA ASP A 344 5.55 -26.03 20.28
C ASP A 344 4.54 -25.70 19.17
N VAL A 345 3.73 -26.70 18.81
CA VAL A 345 2.75 -26.64 17.73
C VAL A 345 1.49 -27.39 18.16
N THR A 346 0.38 -26.69 18.25
CA THR A 346 -0.95 -27.24 18.59
C THR A 346 -1.85 -27.24 17.35
N PHE A 347 -2.60 -28.32 17.18
CA PHE A 347 -3.70 -28.44 16.23
C PHE A 347 -4.99 -28.74 16.98
N TYR A 348 -6.09 -28.11 16.59
CA TYR A 348 -7.39 -28.38 17.19
C TYR A 348 -8.54 -28.21 16.20
N ASN A 349 -9.57 -29.01 16.41
CA ASN A 349 -10.90 -28.84 15.84
C ASN A 349 -11.87 -28.63 17.00
N LEU A 350 -12.64 -27.55 16.99
CA LEU A 350 -13.58 -27.25 18.07
C LEU A 350 -14.84 -28.12 18.05
N GLY A 351 -15.02 -28.93 17.01
CA GLY A 351 -16.18 -29.79 16.82
C GLY A 351 -17.47 -29.05 16.54
N SER A 352 -18.57 -29.78 16.71
CA SER A 352 -19.93 -29.26 16.79
C SER A 352 -20.30 -29.04 18.26
N PHE A 353 -20.66 -27.82 18.63
CA PHE A 353 -21.05 -27.48 20.00
C PHE A 353 -22.50 -27.91 20.26
N MET A 354 -22.70 -28.93 21.09
CA MET A 354 -24.04 -29.35 21.52
C MET A 354 -24.42 -28.68 22.83
N VAL A 355 -25.66 -28.25 22.96
CA VAL A 355 -26.23 -27.71 24.20
C VAL A 355 -27.33 -28.64 24.65
N PHE A 356 -27.23 -29.15 25.89
CA PHE A 356 -28.17 -30.13 26.41
C PHE A 356 -28.44 -29.95 27.91
N PRO A 357 -29.69 -30.10 28.37
CA PRO A 357 -30.90 -30.17 27.55
C PRO A 357 -31.21 -28.82 26.86
N ASN A 358 -31.82 -28.89 25.69
CA ASN A 358 -32.40 -27.75 24.97
C ASN A 358 -33.76 -28.20 24.41
N PRO A 359 -34.92 -27.77 24.96
CA PRO A 359 -35.09 -26.76 26.01
C PRO A 359 -34.37 -27.03 27.34
N SER A 360 -33.89 -25.96 27.97
CA SER A 360 -33.32 -25.95 29.32
C SER A 360 -34.38 -25.50 30.32
N THR A 361 -34.46 -26.14 31.48
CA THR A 361 -35.36 -25.71 32.58
C THR A 361 -34.63 -24.78 33.54
N ASN A 362 -33.67 -25.33 34.31
CA ASN A 362 -32.88 -24.59 35.31
C ASN A 362 -31.37 -24.64 35.06
N GLU A 363 -30.86 -25.64 34.35
CA GLU A 363 -29.46 -25.71 33.92
C GLU A 363 -29.33 -26.34 32.54
N PHE A 364 -28.24 -26.00 31.85
CA PHE A 364 -27.78 -26.71 30.66
C PHE A 364 -26.26 -26.92 30.70
N LYS A 365 -25.76 -27.83 29.88
CA LYS A 365 -24.35 -28.09 29.65
C LYS A 365 -24.03 -27.84 28.18
N ILE A 366 -22.78 -27.46 27.92
CA ILE A 366 -22.24 -27.37 26.57
C ILE A 366 -21.23 -28.49 26.40
N ASP A 367 -21.41 -29.31 25.36
CA ASP A 367 -20.40 -30.25 24.91
C ASP A 367 -19.27 -29.47 24.26
N LEU A 368 -18.12 -29.50 24.92
CA LEU A 368 -16.96 -28.66 24.68
C LEU A 368 -15.71 -29.43 25.14
N ASN A 369 -14.55 -29.12 24.57
CA ASN A 369 -13.30 -29.73 25.03
C ASN A 369 -13.04 -29.33 26.50
N LYS A 370 -12.64 -30.30 27.33
CA LYS A 370 -12.41 -30.11 28.78
C LYS A 370 -11.04 -29.51 29.10
N GLU A 371 -10.09 -29.61 28.18
CA GLU A 371 -8.72 -29.08 28.31
C GLU A 371 -8.62 -27.61 27.85
N LEU A 372 -9.65 -27.11 27.16
CA LEU A 372 -9.71 -25.74 26.65
C LEU A 372 -10.71 -24.90 27.45
N THR A 373 -10.39 -23.62 27.62
CA THR A 373 -11.24 -22.62 28.27
C THR A 373 -11.93 -21.72 27.25
N PHE A 374 -13.21 -21.45 27.47
CA PHE A 374 -14.05 -20.66 26.59
C PHE A 374 -14.71 -19.51 27.37
N THR A 375 -15.07 -18.44 26.67
CA THR A 375 -16.02 -17.46 27.21
C THR A 375 -17.40 -17.75 26.61
N VAL A 376 -18.39 -17.95 27.47
CA VAL A 376 -19.77 -18.25 27.09
C VAL A 376 -20.64 -17.07 27.44
N VAL A 377 -21.33 -16.52 26.45
CA VAL A 377 -22.23 -15.37 26.60
C VAL A 377 -23.65 -15.77 26.22
N LEU A 378 -24.59 -15.57 27.11
CA LEU A 378 -26.02 -15.76 26.88
C LEU A 378 -26.69 -14.38 26.79
N GLN A 379 -27.35 -14.11 25.67
CA GLN A 379 -28.04 -12.85 25.37
C GLN A 379 -29.52 -13.12 25.09
N SER A 380 -30.40 -12.19 25.43
CA SER A 380 -31.77 -12.19 24.88
C SER A 380 -31.78 -11.67 23.43
N LEU A 381 -32.92 -11.79 22.74
CA LEU A 381 -33.07 -11.41 21.32
C LEU A 381 -32.89 -9.90 21.04
N ASP A 382 -32.98 -9.07 22.07
CA ASP A 382 -32.63 -7.63 22.08
C ASP A 382 -31.11 -7.38 22.27
N PHE A 383 -30.29 -8.44 22.16
CA PHE A 383 -28.83 -8.47 22.35
C PHE A 383 -28.33 -8.14 23.77
N GLN A 384 -29.22 -7.90 24.74
CA GLN A 384 -28.82 -7.66 26.13
C GLN A 384 -28.17 -8.90 26.73
N VAL A 385 -26.94 -8.77 27.23
CA VAL A 385 -26.24 -9.86 27.93
C VAL A 385 -26.98 -10.17 29.24
N LYS A 386 -27.32 -11.45 29.44
CA LYS A 386 -28.01 -11.95 30.64
C LYS A 386 -27.12 -12.83 31.51
N LYS A 387 -26.14 -13.51 30.91
CA LYS A 387 -25.09 -14.24 31.64
C LYS A 387 -23.81 -14.27 30.81
N GLU A 388 -22.68 -14.06 31.47
CA GLU A 388 -21.34 -14.26 30.90
C GLU A 388 -20.57 -15.19 31.84
N ILE A 389 -19.87 -16.17 31.27
CA ILE A 389 -19.03 -17.12 32.00
C ILE A 389 -17.67 -17.15 31.31
N LYS A 390 -16.66 -16.62 32.00
CA LYS A 390 -15.26 -16.73 31.59
C LYS A 390 -14.69 -18.07 32.05
N GLU A 391 -13.71 -18.58 31.31
CA GLU A 391 -13.01 -19.84 31.64
C GLU A 391 -13.94 -21.06 31.79
N TYR A 392 -15.02 -21.08 31.01
CA TYR A 392 -15.89 -22.25 30.90
C TYR A 392 -15.10 -23.40 30.26
N ALA A 393 -14.97 -24.49 31.00
CA ALA A 393 -14.45 -25.77 30.50
C ALA A 393 -15.63 -26.72 30.25
N GLY A 394 -15.53 -27.56 29.22
CA GLY A 394 -16.65 -28.36 28.73
C GLY A 394 -17.32 -29.27 29.76
N GLY A 395 -18.64 -29.43 29.64
CA GLY A 395 -19.45 -30.29 30.51
C GLY A 395 -19.79 -29.74 31.89
N LYS A 396 -19.28 -28.55 32.28
CA LYS A 396 -19.75 -27.85 33.50
C LYS A 396 -21.21 -27.40 33.34
N SER A 397 -22.02 -27.50 34.39
CA SER A 397 -23.39 -26.96 34.39
C SER A 397 -23.39 -25.43 34.32
N ILE A 398 -24.30 -24.88 33.52
CA ILE A 398 -24.65 -23.46 33.43
C ILE A 398 -26.03 -23.29 34.02
N ASP A 399 -26.09 -22.74 35.23
CA ASP A 399 -27.34 -22.35 35.88
C ASP A 399 -28.04 -21.21 35.12
N VAL A 400 -29.33 -21.39 34.86
CA VAL A 400 -30.26 -20.41 34.28
C VAL A 400 -31.58 -20.34 35.06
N SER A 401 -31.57 -20.75 36.33
CA SER A 401 -32.72 -20.65 37.26
C SER A 401 -33.33 -19.25 37.26
N GLY A 402 -32.51 -18.20 37.40
CA GLY A 402 -32.93 -16.80 37.43
C GLY A 402 -33.33 -16.15 36.09
N LEU A 403 -33.38 -16.90 34.99
CA LEU A 403 -33.81 -16.37 33.68
C LEU A 403 -35.28 -16.70 33.40
N LYS A 404 -35.97 -15.80 32.68
CA LYS A 404 -37.37 -15.99 32.27
C LYS A 404 -37.46 -17.08 31.18
N SER A 405 -38.65 -17.65 31.00
CA SER A 405 -38.92 -18.49 29.82
C SER A 405 -38.80 -17.68 28.53
N GLY A 406 -38.29 -18.30 27.47
CA GLY A 406 -38.14 -17.69 26.16
C GLY A 406 -36.85 -18.06 25.43
N ASP A 407 -36.62 -17.37 24.33
CA ASP A 407 -35.48 -17.59 23.44
C ASP A 407 -34.26 -16.74 23.78
N TYR A 408 -33.10 -17.39 23.75
CA TYR A 408 -31.81 -16.77 24.01
C TYR A 408 -30.80 -17.15 22.92
N SER A 409 -29.90 -16.22 22.61
CA SER A 409 -28.71 -16.45 21.81
C SER A 409 -27.57 -16.86 22.74
N LEU A 410 -27.05 -18.07 22.56
CA LEU A 410 -25.81 -18.53 23.17
C LEU A 410 -24.66 -18.29 22.18
N SER A 411 -23.69 -17.48 22.58
CA SER A 411 -22.47 -17.19 21.83
C SER A 411 -21.27 -17.78 22.58
N ILE A 412 -20.45 -18.58 21.91
CA ILE A 412 -19.24 -19.20 22.48
C ILE A 412 -18.03 -18.53 21.83
N TYR A 413 -17.07 -18.13 22.65
CA TYR A 413 -15.83 -17.46 22.24
C TYR A 413 -14.62 -18.26 22.71
N PHE A 414 -13.58 -18.30 21.87
CA PHE A 414 -12.25 -18.83 22.19
C PHE A 414 -11.23 -17.74 21.87
N GLU A 415 -10.34 -17.42 22.82
CA GLU A 415 -9.34 -16.34 22.67
C GLU A 415 -9.96 -15.00 22.18
N GLY A 416 -11.12 -14.65 22.72
CA GLY A 416 -11.88 -13.43 22.35
C GLY A 416 -12.59 -13.47 20.99
N LYS A 417 -12.42 -14.52 20.19
CA LYS A 417 -13.06 -14.67 18.86
C LYS A 417 -14.33 -15.54 18.96
N PRO A 418 -15.45 -15.18 18.33
CA PRO A 418 -16.65 -16.01 18.31
C PRO A 418 -16.39 -17.29 17.51
N VAL A 419 -16.68 -18.44 18.11
CA VAL A 419 -16.49 -19.78 17.51
C VAL A 419 -17.79 -20.54 17.31
N SER A 420 -18.86 -20.18 18.03
CA SER A 420 -20.22 -20.66 17.81
C SER A 420 -21.25 -19.60 18.18
N LYS A 421 -22.42 -19.67 17.53
CA LYS A 421 -23.62 -18.97 17.94
C LYS A 421 -24.83 -19.86 17.67
N GLN A 422 -25.65 -20.11 18.69
CA GLN A 422 -26.82 -21.00 18.60
C GLN A 422 -27.98 -20.51 19.47
N ARG A 423 -29.20 -20.91 19.11
CA ARG A 423 -30.42 -20.58 19.85
C ARG A 423 -30.67 -21.64 20.93
N ILE A 424 -30.93 -21.19 22.16
CA ILE A 424 -31.37 -22.03 23.27
C ILE A 424 -32.73 -21.51 23.76
N PHE A 425 -33.66 -22.42 24.04
CA PHE A 425 -34.95 -22.10 24.63
C PHE A 425 -34.93 -22.43 26.12
N ILE A 426 -35.34 -21.48 26.96
CA ILE A 426 -35.55 -21.71 28.39
C ILE A 426 -37.05 -21.94 28.61
N SER A 427 -37.40 -23.08 29.19
CA SER A 427 -38.76 -23.47 29.51
C SER A 427 -38.91 -23.62 31.02
N LYS A 428 -39.56 -22.65 31.68
CA LYS A 428 -40.04 -22.83 33.06
C LYS A 428 -41.41 -23.51 33.03
N GLN A 429 -41.59 -24.47 33.93
CA GLN A 429 -42.91 -25.00 34.32
C GLN A 429 -43.57 -24.07 35.33
#